data_AF-A0A6I6K1P5-F1
#
_entry.id   AF-A0A6I6K1P5-F1
#
_cell.length_a   1.000
_cell.length_b   1.000
_cell.length_c   1.000
_cell.angle_alpha   90.00
_cell.angle_beta   90.00
_cell.angle_gamma   90.00
#
_symmetry.space_group_name_H-M   'P 1'
#
loop_
_entity.id
_entity.type
_entity.pdbx_description
1 polymer ?
#
loop_
_entity_poly.entity_id
_entity_poly.type
_entity_poly.pdbx_seq_one_letter_code
_entity_poly.pdbx_strand_id
1 'polypeptide(L)'
;MNNMFKESISKEEMTDLPLKWFEGNILLVDDVEKINYAATVLAGQSVIGFDTETRPSFKKGVVNKVALLQLSTKKQAFLFRLNKIGLPKEIIDILANPGIIKPGVAIRDDIKGLQSLYYFKPGGFIELQDYAKELGIQNFSLKKLAAIALGFRISKSQQLSNWEADVLTEAQEIYAATDAWTALEIFENFSNN
;
A
#
# COMPACT_ATOMS: atom_id res chain seq x y z
N MET A 1 -30.91 -3.56 -7.86
CA MET A 1 -29.76 -2.68 -8.15
C MET A 1 -28.82 -3.48 -9.01
N ASN A 2 -28.44 -3.00 -10.20
CA ASN A 2 -27.37 -3.65 -10.94
C ASN A 2 -26.08 -3.33 -10.21
N ASN A 3 -25.53 -4.29 -9.45
CA ASN A 3 -24.22 -4.12 -8.83
C ASN A 3 -23.20 -4.01 -9.96
N MET A 4 -22.53 -2.86 -10.04
CA MET A 4 -21.49 -2.59 -11.01
C MET A 4 -20.30 -3.55 -10.86
N PHE A 5 -20.05 -4.00 -9.63
CA PHE A 5 -19.01 -4.96 -9.30
C PHE A 5 -19.58 -6.33 -8.95
N LYS A 6 -18.80 -7.37 -9.23
CA LYS A 6 -19.10 -8.71 -8.72
C LYS A 6 -19.02 -8.72 -7.21
N GLU A 7 -19.97 -9.40 -6.56
CA GLU A 7 -19.98 -9.58 -5.11
C GLU A 7 -18.76 -10.38 -4.61
N SER A 8 -18.33 -11.38 -5.36
CA SER A 8 -17.13 -12.17 -5.04
C SER A 8 -16.46 -12.69 -6.31
N ILE A 9 -15.23 -13.20 -6.15
CA ILE A 9 -14.47 -13.84 -7.22
C ILE A 9 -13.90 -15.18 -6.77
N SER A 10 -14.05 -16.21 -7.59
CA SER A 10 -13.52 -17.55 -7.35
C SER A 10 -12.01 -17.63 -7.61
N LYS A 11 -11.36 -18.74 -7.19
CA LYS A 11 -9.92 -18.94 -7.45
C LYS A 11 -9.66 -19.19 -8.93
N GLU A 12 -10.58 -19.88 -9.60
CA GLU A 12 -10.53 -20.19 -11.03
C GLU A 12 -10.61 -18.89 -11.83
N GLU A 13 -11.63 -18.06 -11.57
CA GLU A 13 -11.79 -16.75 -12.21
C GLU A 13 -10.57 -15.86 -11.98
N MET A 14 -10.03 -15.85 -10.77
CA MET A 14 -8.81 -15.11 -10.46
C MET A 14 -7.60 -15.58 -11.26
N THR A 15 -7.50 -16.86 -11.63
CA THR A 15 -6.34 -17.41 -12.34
C THR A 15 -6.33 -16.99 -13.81
N ASP A 16 -7.51 -16.82 -14.39
CA ASP A 16 -7.72 -16.39 -15.78
C ASP A 16 -7.44 -14.90 -16.00
N LEU A 17 -7.39 -14.11 -14.92
CA LEU A 17 -7.06 -12.68 -15.02
C LEU A 17 -5.59 -12.45 -15.37
N PRO A 18 -5.28 -11.38 -16.15
CA PRO A 18 -3.91 -11.01 -16.45
C PRO A 18 -3.15 -10.66 -15.17
N LEU A 19 -1.91 -11.14 -15.06
CA LEU A 19 -0.99 -10.71 -14.01
C LEU A 19 -0.46 -9.33 -14.35
N LYS A 20 -0.64 -8.36 -13.46
CA LYS A 20 -0.06 -7.02 -13.58
C LYS A 20 0.75 -6.67 -12.34
N TRP A 21 1.64 -5.70 -12.52
CA TRP A 21 2.48 -5.11 -11.49
C TRP A 21 2.69 -3.63 -11.83
N PHE A 22 3.26 -2.90 -10.89
CA PHE A 22 3.62 -1.50 -11.09
C PHE A 22 4.80 -1.37 -12.07
N GLU A 23 4.61 -0.64 -13.17
CA GLU A 23 5.61 -0.42 -14.22
C GLU A 23 6.24 0.99 -14.16
N GLY A 24 5.86 1.79 -13.16
CA GLY A 24 6.41 3.13 -12.97
C GLY A 24 7.79 3.13 -12.30
N ASN A 25 8.29 4.34 -12.01
CA ASN A 25 9.59 4.49 -11.36
C ASN A 25 9.51 4.09 -9.89
N ILE A 26 10.40 3.21 -9.44
CA ILE A 26 10.49 2.82 -8.03
C ILE A 26 11.71 3.49 -7.43
N LEU A 27 11.52 4.20 -6.31
CA LEU A 27 12.60 4.82 -5.54
C LEU A 27 12.67 4.19 -4.16
N LEU A 28 13.75 3.45 -3.90
CA LEU A 28 14.11 2.99 -2.56
C LEU A 28 14.68 4.16 -1.75
N VAL A 29 13.98 4.57 -0.70
CA VAL A 29 14.32 5.74 0.12
C VAL A 29 15.00 5.29 1.41
N ASP A 30 16.30 5.55 1.49
CA ASP A 30 17.19 5.15 2.60
C ASP A 30 18.22 6.22 3.00
N ASP A 31 18.10 7.44 2.47
CA ASP A 31 18.92 8.60 2.83
C ASP A 31 18.12 9.91 2.80
N VAL A 32 18.72 10.98 3.31
CA VAL A 32 18.08 12.30 3.49
C VAL A 32 17.71 12.96 2.17
N GLU A 33 18.53 12.82 1.13
CA GLU A 33 18.26 13.46 -0.17
C GLU A 33 17.03 12.83 -0.82
N LYS A 34 16.94 11.50 -0.79
CA LYS A 34 15.78 10.76 -1.28
C LYS A 34 14.52 11.04 -0.46
N ILE A 35 14.65 11.21 0.87
CA ILE A 35 13.52 11.61 1.73
C ILE A 35 12.96 12.95 1.27
N ASN A 36 13.81 13.96 1.08
CA ASN A 36 13.39 15.29 0.67
C ASN A 36 12.74 15.31 -0.71
N TYR A 37 13.33 14.57 -1.66
CA TYR A 37 12.76 14.41 -2.99
C TYR A 37 11.38 13.74 -2.94
N ALA A 38 11.26 12.61 -2.23
CA ALA A 38 10.02 11.88 -2.11
C ALA A 38 8.92 12.72 -1.43
N ALA A 39 9.26 13.41 -0.34
CA ALA A 39 8.32 14.30 0.37
C ALA A 39 7.81 15.43 -0.54
N THR A 40 8.68 16.02 -1.36
CA THR A 40 8.29 17.07 -2.32
C THR A 40 7.30 16.54 -3.36
N VAL A 41 7.57 15.37 -3.94
CA VAL A 41 6.66 14.76 -4.93
C VAL A 41 5.32 14.41 -4.31
N LEU A 42 5.34 13.77 -3.14
CA LEU A 42 4.15 13.32 -2.42
C LEU A 42 3.28 14.48 -1.92
N ALA A 43 3.89 15.57 -1.45
CA ALA A 43 3.18 16.78 -1.02
C ALA A 43 2.38 17.44 -2.14
N GLY A 44 2.79 17.25 -3.41
CA GLY A 44 2.09 17.77 -4.58
C GLY A 44 0.90 16.93 -5.04
N GLN A 45 0.60 15.81 -4.38
CA GLN A 45 -0.50 14.92 -4.76
C GLN A 45 -1.72 15.13 -3.86
N SER A 46 -2.93 15.03 -4.44
CA SER A 46 -4.17 14.97 -3.68
C SER A 46 -4.48 13.57 -3.15
N VAL A 47 -3.99 12.53 -3.82
CA VAL A 47 -4.19 11.12 -3.46
C VAL A 47 -2.89 10.35 -3.70
N ILE A 48 -2.48 9.53 -2.74
CA ILE A 48 -1.32 8.64 -2.84
C ILE A 48 -1.69 7.26 -2.28
N GLY A 49 -1.33 6.19 -2.97
CA GLY A 49 -1.53 4.83 -2.47
C GLY A 49 -0.67 4.57 -1.22
N PHE A 50 -1.19 3.78 -0.29
CA PHE A 50 -0.54 3.47 0.98
C PHE A 50 -0.53 1.96 1.25
N ASP A 51 0.61 1.45 1.68
CA ASP A 51 0.75 0.12 2.27
C ASP A 51 1.96 0.05 3.22
N THR A 52 2.06 -0.99 4.04
CA THR A 52 3.27 -1.26 4.82
C THR A 52 3.67 -2.73 4.85
N GLU A 53 4.95 -2.99 5.14
CA GLU A 53 5.46 -4.35 5.28
C GLU A 53 6.28 -4.53 6.57
N THR A 54 6.12 -5.72 7.18
CA THR A 54 6.81 -6.13 8.42
C THR A 54 7.56 -7.43 8.15
N ARG A 55 8.73 -7.63 8.79
CA ARG A 55 9.35 -8.96 8.73
C ARG A 55 8.42 -9.97 9.42
N PRO A 56 8.08 -11.10 8.79
CA PRO A 56 7.23 -12.10 9.43
C PRO A 56 7.92 -12.72 10.65
N SER A 57 7.15 -13.06 11.67
CA SER A 57 7.61 -13.85 12.81
C SER A 57 6.89 -15.20 12.82
N PHE A 58 7.67 -16.28 12.89
CA PHE A 58 7.16 -17.64 13.06
C PHE A 58 7.10 -18.07 14.54
N LYS A 59 7.44 -17.18 15.47
CA LYS A 59 7.35 -17.40 16.92
C LYS A 59 6.08 -16.76 17.46
N LYS A 60 5.26 -17.56 18.15
CA LYS A 60 3.99 -17.10 18.75
C LYS A 60 4.25 -15.94 19.73
N GLY A 61 3.53 -14.84 19.54
CA GLY A 61 3.59 -13.65 20.42
C GLY A 61 4.67 -12.62 20.06
N VAL A 62 5.50 -12.87 19.05
CA VAL A 62 6.51 -11.90 18.59
C VAL A 62 5.93 -11.11 17.42
N VAL A 63 5.84 -9.78 17.59
CA VAL A 63 5.43 -8.82 16.56
C VAL A 63 6.64 -7.96 16.21
N ASN A 64 7.04 -7.95 14.94
CA ASN A 64 8.12 -7.10 14.47
C ASN A 64 7.59 -5.70 14.14
N LYS A 65 8.48 -4.70 14.16
CA LYS A 65 8.14 -3.35 13.77
C LYS A 65 7.94 -3.26 12.26
N VAL A 66 7.21 -2.23 11.81
CA VAL A 66 7.11 -1.90 10.39
C VAL A 66 8.51 -1.61 9.86
N ALA A 67 8.91 -2.33 8.82
CA ALA A 67 10.24 -2.25 8.23
C ALA A 67 10.24 -1.38 6.97
N LEU A 68 9.13 -1.40 6.23
CA LEU A 68 8.97 -0.70 4.97
C LEU A 68 7.61 0.01 4.95
N LEU A 69 7.61 1.29 4.59
CA LEU A 69 6.41 2.04 4.22
C LEU A 69 6.41 2.24 2.71
N GLN A 70 5.28 1.97 2.07
CA GLN A 70 5.11 2.19 0.64
C GLN A 70 4.13 3.33 0.41
N LEU A 71 4.56 4.33 -0.35
CA LEU A 71 3.68 5.40 -0.83
C LEU A 71 3.79 5.47 -2.34
N SER A 72 2.66 5.54 -3.04
CA SER A 72 2.67 5.50 -4.50
C SER A 72 1.82 6.60 -5.12
N THR A 73 2.34 7.17 -6.20
CA THR A 73 1.57 7.95 -7.17
C THR A 73 1.24 7.04 -8.36
N LYS A 74 0.54 7.54 -9.38
CA LYS A 74 0.32 6.77 -10.61
C LYS A 74 1.59 6.34 -11.34
N LYS A 75 2.68 7.10 -11.19
CA LYS A 75 3.89 6.97 -12.02
C LYS A 75 5.17 6.72 -11.23
N GLN A 76 5.14 6.96 -9.93
CA GLN A 76 6.30 6.78 -9.05
C GLN A 76 5.88 6.19 -7.71
N ALA A 77 6.58 5.15 -7.29
CA ALA A 77 6.43 4.51 -5.98
C ALA A 77 7.68 4.76 -5.13
N PHE A 78 7.47 5.00 -3.84
CA PHE A 78 8.48 5.32 -2.86
C PHE A 78 8.48 4.27 -1.75
N LEU A 79 9.62 3.61 -1.57
CA LEU A 79 9.79 2.52 -0.61
C LEU A 79 10.70 2.99 0.53
N PHE A 80 10.11 3.46 1.63
CA PHE A 80 10.84 4.02 2.77
C PHE A 80 11.35 2.90 3.67
N ARG A 81 12.68 2.72 3.72
CA ARG A 81 13.36 1.73 4.57
C ARG A 81 13.33 2.13 6.05
N LEU A 82 12.17 2.10 6.68
CA LEU A 82 11.97 2.58 8.06
C LEU A 82 12.89 1.90 9.09
N ASN A 83 13.26 0.64 8.84
CA ASN A 83 14.22 -0.07 9.68
C ASN A 83 15.65 0.53 9.65
N LYS A 84 15.97 1.36 8.64
CA LYS A 84 17.25 2.06 8.48
C LYS A 84 17.15 3.54 8.82
N ILE A 85 16.10 4.22 8.35
CA ILE A 85 15.97 5.69 8.45
C ILE A 85 14.98 6.16 9.54
N GLY A 86 14.34 5.24 10.25
CA GLY A 86 13.21 5.57 11.12
C GLY A 86 12.01 6.08 10.32
N LEU A 87 11.13 6.86 10.96
CA LEU A 87 10.01 7.52 10.29
C LEU A 87 10.32 9.04 10.20
N PRO A 88 10.76 9.56 9.04
CA PRO A 88 11.19 10.95 8.90
C PRO A 88 10.04 11.95 9.12
N LYS A 89 10.37 13.15 9.62
CA LYS A 89 9.38 14.19 9.92
C LYS A 89 8.60 14.62 8.68
N GLU A 90 9.28 14.74 7.55
CA GLU A 90 8.70 15.14 6.27
C GLU A 90 7.60 14.16 5.85
N ILE A 91 7.81 12.87 6.12
CA ILE A 91 6.83 11.82 5.81
C ILE A 91 5.71 11.81 6.86
N ILE A 92 6.02 12.08 8.13
CA ILE A 92 4.98 12.28 9.16
C ILE A 92 4.02 13.40 8.77
N ASP A 93 4.54 14.52 8.25
CA ASP A 93 3.71 15.64 7.82
C ASP A 93 2.76 15.22 6.69
N ILE A 94 3.22 14.39 5.74
CA ILE A 94 2.37 13.77 4.70
C ILE A 94 1.32 12.82 5.32
N LEU A 95 1.73 11.94 6.23
CA LEU A 95 0.84 10.98 6.90
C LEU A 95 -0.21 11.67 7.80
N ALA A 96 0.09 12.85 8.32
CA ALA A 96 -0.82 13.64 9.14
C ALA A 96 -1.71 14.59 8.34
N ASN A 97 -1.37 14.89 7.08
CA ASN A 97 -2.12 15.84 6.26
C ASN A 97 -3.47 15.25 5.79
N PRO A 98 -4.62 15.83 6.18
CA PRO A 98 -5.94 15.37 5.72
C PRO A 98 -6.26 15.79 4.28
N GLY A 99 -5.54 16.75 3.70
CA GLY A 99 -5.67 17.15 2.30
C GLY A 99 -5.01 16.20 1.30
N ILE A 100 -4.26 15.21 1.80
CA ILE A 100 -3.67 14.15 0.99
C ILE A 100 -4.36 12.84 1.38
N ILE A 101 -5.10 12.27 0.45
CA ILE A 101 -5.84 11.03 0.67
C ILE A 101 -4.90 9.83 0.52
N LYS A 102 -5.00 8.87 1.45
CA LYS A 102 -4.19 7.64 1.50
C LYS A 102 -5.07 6.40 1.56
N PRO A 103 -5.56 5.90 0.40
CA PRO A 103 -6.26 4.63 0.36
C PRO A 103 -5.30 3.48 0.64
N GLY A 104 -5.79 2.49 1.39
CA GLY A 104 -5.13 1.21 1.62
C GLY A 104 -6.13 0.13 2.02
N VAL A 105 -5.64 -1.07 2.30
CA VAL A 105 -6.48 -2.21 2.70
C VAL A 105 -6.04 -2.71 4.07
N ALA A 106 -6.98 -2.81 5.02
CA ALA A 106 -6.72 -3.25 6.39
C ALA A 106 -5.73 -2.36 7.17
N ILE A 107 -5.76 -1.04 6.90
CA ILE A 107 -4.73 -0.06 7.28
C ILE A 107 -4.60 0.22 8.78
N ARG A 108 -5.55 -0.25 9.60
CA ARG A 108 -5.62 0.10 11.02
C ARG A 108 -4.36 -0.31 11.77
N ASP A 109 -3.88 -1.52 11.53
CA ASP A 109 -2.73 -2.05 12.25
C ASP A 109 -1.41 -1.53 11.64
N ASP A 110 -1.39 -1.18 10.35
CA ASP A 110 -0.29 -0.44 9.70
C ASP A 110 -0.09 0.93 10.34
N ILE A 111 -1.16 1.71 10.49
CA ILE A 111 -1.12 3.05 11.12
C ILE A 111 -0.61 2.94 12.57
N LYS A 112 -1.09 1.97 13.34
CA LYS A 112 -0.59 1.72 14.71
C LYS A 112 0.89 1.33 14.71
N GLY A 113 1.31 0.50 13.75
CA GLY A 113 2.69 0.12 13.56
C GLY A 113 3.59 1.34 13.32
N LEU A 114 3.17 2.25 12.44
CA LEU A 114 3.88 3.50 12.18
C LEU A 114 3.89 4.44 13.40
N GLN A 115 2.75 4.58 14.09
CA GLN A 115 2.65 5.38 15.32
C GLN A 115 3.55 4.87 16.45
N SER A 116 3.88 3.57 16.46
CA SER A 116 4.83 2.99 17.41
C SER A 116 6.29 3.37 17.13
N LEU A 117 6.61 3.75 15.89
CA LEU A 117 7.92 4.29 15.51
C LEU A 117 8.02 5.76 15.88
N TYR A 118 6.98 6.53 15.53
CA TYR A 118 6.84 7.93 15.91
C TYR A 118 5.36 8.32 15.87
N TYR A 119 4.87 8.97 16.92
CA TYR A 119 3.46 9.33 17.02
C TYR A 119 3.09 10.44 16.03
N PHE A 120 1.97 10.26 15.33
CA PHE A 120 1.32 11.29 14.53
C PHE A 120 -0.20 11.10 14.58
N LYS A 121 -0.96 12.18 14.36
CA LYS A 121 -2.41 12.10 14.17
C LYS A 121 -2.67 11.74 12.70
N PRO A 122 -3.24 10.57 12.37
CA PRO A 122 -3.48 10.18 10.98
C PRO A 122 -4.50 11.13 10.33
N GLY A 123 -4.22 11.56 9.10
CA GLY A 123 -5.12 12.38 8.29
C GLY A 123 -5.30 11.78 6.90
N GLY A 124 -6.50 11.87 6.32
CA GLY A 124 -6.75 11.50 4.92
C GLY A 124 -6.68 9.99 4.60
N PHE A 125 -6.52 9.11 5.58
CA PHE A 125 -6.54 7.67 5.36
C PHE A 125 -7.94 7.16 5.01
N ILE A 126 -8.04 6.27 4.02
CA ILE A 126 -9.28 5.63 3.58
C ILE A 126 -9.12 4.12 3.59
N GLU A 127 -10.02 3.43 4.29
CA GLU A 127 -10.12 1.98 4.30
C GLU A 127 -10.96 1.50 3.10
N LEU A 128 -10.29 0.91 2.11
CA LEU A 128 -10.95 0.47 0.87
C LEU A 128 -11.96 -0.65 1.11
N GLN A 129 -11.80 -1.42 2.20
CA GLN A 129 -12.76 -2.46 2.54
C GLN A 129 -14.15 -1.89 2.90
N ASP A 130 -14.22 -0.66 3.39
CA ASP A 130 -15.50 -0.04 3.73
C ASP A 130 -16.25 0.41 2.46
N TYR A 131 -15.54 1.01 1.50
CA TYR A 131 -16.08 1.33 0.18
C TYR A 131 -16.53 0.07 -0.56
N ALA A 132 -15.71 -0.99 -0.50
CA ALA A 132 -16.04 -2.27 -1.11
C ALA A 132 -17.36 -2.85 -0.56
N LYS A 133 -17.63 -2.74 0.75
CA LYS A 133 -18.89 -3.19 1.36
C LYS A 133 -20.08 -2.40 0.84
N GLU A 134 -19.96 -1.08 0.73
CA GLU A 134 -21.02 -0.21 0.22
C GLU A 134 -21.37 -0.54 -1.24
N LEU A 135 -20.37 -0.98 -2.02
CA LEU A 135 -20.52 -1.46 -3.40
C LEU A 135 -21.01 -2.92 -3.51
N GLY A 136 -21.30 -3.58 -2.39
CA GLY A 136 -21.79 -4.96 -2.35
C GLY A 136 -20.71 -6.03 -2.58
N ILE A 137 -19.43 -5.69 -2.42
CA ILE A 137 -18.30 -6.63 -2.52
C ILE A 137 -18.10 -7.35 -1.17
N GLN A 138 -17.93 -8.66 -1.20
CA GLN A 138 -17.68 -9.52 -0.03
C GLN A 138 -16.22 -10.01 0.08
N ASN A 139 -15.34 -9.61 -0.85
CA ASN A 139 -13.94 -9.99 -0.84
C ASN A 139 -13.04 -8.77 -0.57
N PHE A 140 -12.25 -8.85 0.49
CA PHE A 140 -11.60 -7.66 1.07
C PHE A 140 -10.06 -7.66 1.06
N SER A 141 -9.42 -8.70 0.53
CA SER A 141 -7.96 -8.66 0.34
C SER A 141 -7.62 -7.80 -0.87
N LEU A 142 -6.51 -7.07 -0.81
CA LEU A 142 -6.06 -6.22 -1.92
C LEU A 142 -6.05 -6.95 -3.26
N LYS A 143 -5.53 -8.19 -3.29
CA LYS A 143 -5.51 -9.04 -4.48
C LYS A 143 -6.90 -9.31 -5.06
N LYS A 144 -7.90 -9.55 -4.21
CA LYS A 144 -9.27 -9.82 -4.66
C LYS A 144 -10.00 -8.53 -5.04
N LEU A 145 -9.78 -7.44 -4.31
CA LEU A 145 -10.30 -6.13 -4.68
C LEU A 145 -9.74 -5.68 -6.04
N ALA A 146 -8.45 -5.86 -6.29
CA ALA A 146 -7.85 -5.60 -7.60
C ALA A 146 -8.51 -6.42 -8.71
N ALA A 147 -8.76 -7.70 -8.45
CA ALA A 147 -9.42 -8.58 -9.41
C ALA A 147 -10.85 -8.14 -9.73
N ILE A 148 -11.64 -7.79 -8.71
CA ILE A 148 -13.03 -7.37 -8.87
C ILE A 148 -13.15 -5.96 -9.46
N ALA A 149 -12.35 -5.02 -8.97
CA ALA A 149 -12.44 -3.61 -9.34
C ALA A 149 -11.71 -3.30 -10.65
N LEU A 150 -10.54 -3.92 -10.89
CA LEU A 150 -9.61 -3.55 -11.97
C LEU A 150 -9.47 -4.63 -13.06
N GLY A 151 -10.00 -5.84 -12.84
CA GLY A 151 -9.96 -6.92 -13.82
C GLY A 151 -8.55 -7.50 -14.04
N PHE A 152 -7.64 -7.36 -13.08
CA PHE A 152 -6.33 -8.00 -13.11
C PHE A 152 -5.96 -8.59 -11.76
N ARG A 153 -5.02 -9.55 -11.76
CA ARG A 153 -4.44 -10.10 -10.54
C ARG A 153 -3.05 -9.54 -10.29
N ILE A 154 -2.66 -9.47 -9.03
CA ILE A 154 -1.31 -9.12 -8.56
C ILE A 154 -0.66 -10.33 -7.87
N SER A 155 0.67 -10.34 -7.82
CA SER A 155 1.44 -11.40 -7.13
C SER A 155 1.33 -11.27 -5.61
N LYS A 156 1.48 -12.40 -4.89
CA LYS A 156 1.67 -12.44 -3.43
C LYS A 156 2.99 -13.08 -3.01
N SER A 157 3.91 -13.27 -3.96
CA SER A 157 5.15 -14.03 -3.75
C SER A 157 6.10 -13.45 -2.71
N GLN A 158 6.01 -12.15 -2.40
CA GLN A 158 6.92 -11.49 -1.47
C GLN A 158 6.27 -11.08 -0.13
N GLN A 159 5.01 -11.44 0.10
CA GLN A 159 4.29 -11.05 1.32
C GLN A 159 4.97 -11.54 2.60
N LEU A 160 5.63 -12.70 2.55
CA LEU A 160 6.33 -13.31 3.69
C LEU A 160 7.85 -13.19 3.59
N SER A 161 8.34 -12.13 2.93
CA SER A 161 9.77 -11.90 2.74
C SER A 161 10.44 -11.22 3.93
N ASN A 162 11.78 -11.28 3.97
CA ASN A 162 12.54 -10.55 4.96
C ASN A 162 12.64 -9.06 4.57
N TRP A 163 11.67 -8.27 5.02
CA TRP A 163 11.63 -6.82 4.78
C TRP A 163 12.66 -6.00 5.57
N GLU A 164 13.36 -6.63 6.51
CA GLU A 164 14.51 -6.04 7.21
C GLU A 164 15.85 -6.36 6.52
N ALA A 165 15.86 -7.13 5.42
CA ALA A 165 17.09 -7.48 4.70
C ALA A 165 17.90 -6.24 4.30
N ASP A 166 19.23 -6.31 4.41
CA ASP A 166 20.12 -5.17 4.14
C ASP A 166 19.92 -4.60 2.74
N VAL A 167 19.63 -5.46 1.76
CA VAL A 167 19.32 -5.10 0.37
C VAL A 167 18.00 -5.77 0.00
N LEU A 168 17.06 -5.01 -0.58
CA LEU A 168 15.87 -5.61 -1.18
C LEU A 168 16.21 -6.11 -2.57
N THR A 169 15.61 -7.24 -2.94
CA THR A 169 15.63 -7.70 -4.33
C THR A 169 14.66 -6.88 -5.17
N GLU A 170 14.92 -6.80 -6.47
CA GLU A 170 14.00 -6.17 -7.43
C GLU A 170 12.57 -6.73 -7.31
N ALA A 171 12.43 -8.04 -7.11
CA ALA A 171 11.12 -8.66 -6.92
C ALA A 171 10.38 -8.16 -5.67
N GLN A 172 11.10 -7.89 -4.56
CA GLN A 172 10.52 -7.27 -3.36
C GLN A 172 10.10 -5.83 -3.62
N GLU A 173 10.94 -5.06 -4.32
CA GLU A 173 10.64 -3.67 -4.66
C GLU A 173 9.41 -3.55 -5.56
N ILE A 174 9.33 -4.37 -6.62
CA ILE A 174 8.17 -4.42 -7.52
C ILE A 174 6.91 -4.81 -6.76
N TYR A 175 6.98 -5.83 -5.91
CA TYR A 175 5.83 -6.25 -5.11
C TYR A 175 5.35 -5.12 -4.19
N ALA A 176 6.25 -4.51 -3.42
CA ALA A 176 5.91 -3.45 -2.48
C ALA A 176 5.33 -2.21 -3.20
N ALA A 177 5.93 -1.82 -4.33
CA ALA A 177 5.40 -0.75 -5.17
C ALA A 177 4.02 -1.08 -5.74
N THR A 178 3.80 -2.34 -6.14
CA THR A 178 2.54 -2.83 -6.68
C THR A 178 1.41 -2.76 -5.66
N ASP A 179 1.64 -3.12 -4.39
CA ASP A 179 0.57 -3.14 -3.39
C ASP A 179 0.05 -1.71 -3.10
N ALA A 180 0.95 -0.73 -2.88
CA ALA A 180 0.54 0.66 -2.71
C ALA A 180 -0.11 1.26 -3.97
N TRP A 181 0.47 1.01 -5.17
CA TRP A 181 -0.14 1.47 -6.43
C TRP A 181 -1.53 0.88 -6.65
N THR A 182 -1.71 -0.41 -6.37
CA THR A 182 -3.00 -1.07 -6.55
C THR A 182 -4.08 -0.47 -5.65
N ALA A 183 -3.73 -0.11 -4.41
CA ALA A 183 -4.66 0.59 -3.51
C ALA A 183 -5.13 1.93 -4.08
N LEU A 184 -4.22 2.70 -4.70
CA LEU A 184 -4.57 3.94 -5.40
C LEU A 184 -5.53 3.68 -6.57
N GLU A 185 -5.22 2.72 -7.44
CA GLU A 185 -6.06 2.42 -8.61
C GLU A 185 -7.47 1.94 -8.21
N ILE A 186 -7.58 1.12 -7.16
CA ILE A 186 -8.88 0.70 -6.62
C ILE A 186 -9.67 1.90 -6.13
N PHE A 187 -9.04 2.80 -5.36
CA PHE A 187 -9.69 3.99 -4.85
C PHE A 187 -10.24 4.87 -5.96
N GLU A 188 -9.44 5.12 -6.99
CA GLU A 188 -9.87 5.92 -8.13
C GLU A 188 -11.01 5.26 -8.90
N ASN A 189 -10.97 3.93 -9.06
CA ASN A 189 -12.07 3.21 -9.69
C ASN A 189 -13.36 3.30 -8.87
N PHE A 190 -13.28 3.10 -7.55
CA PHE A 190 -14.44 3.24 -6.66
C PHE A 190 -14.97 4.67 -6.56
N SER A 191 -14.13 5.69 -6.75
CA SER A 191 -14.56 7.10 -6.64
C SER A 191 -15.19 7.64 -7.93
N ASN A 192 -14.96 6.99 -9.06
CA ASN A 192 -15.49 7.40 -10.36
C ASN A 192 -16.81 6.68 -10.73
N ASN A 193 -17.30 5.79 -9.86
CA ASN A 193 -18.43 4.90 -10.11
C ASN A 193 -19.38 4.86 -8.90
#